data_AF-J7S7N6-F1
#
_entry.id   AF-J7S7N6-F1
#
_cell.length_a   1.000
_cell.length_b   1.000
_cell.length_c   1.000
_cell.angle_alpha   90.00
_cell.angle_beta   90.00
_cell.angle_gamma   90.00
#
_symmetry.space_group_name_H-M   'P 1'
#
loop_
_entity.id
_entity.type
_entity.pdbx_description
1 polymer ?
#
loop_
_entity_poly.entity_id
_entity_poly.type
_entity_poly.pdbx_seq_one_letter_code
_entity_poly.pdbx_strand_id
1 'polypeptide(L)'
;MYRTAVVRVEKRDCSSHFNESVAPITEAALSVQQEVSNFDREKFSSTKARFLLAPASLLFQLLKSKSESKLGDYAHNFCVFIYLDDVYAQFSFAGNFPRPTDTISVFEEPLADELFLKKARYFREILTDDRHTAYFTHLCQLAAVDIRKVTSEKVEFLPVFQYRYVLDAIKAWTTYAALYPQAATTISDITALFVEKKAQVWRWVTTTYSLLCNELTQTTQRFVKERGPNACIVGGKHFSKDYLVELYHDNQREFDSATESLRRYFGNILTVEIVADRLVNDRSVNLAENPRSRKSSFQNLFGAAVPADVAPCAERTTSPDEDKDIIHLVNLCARAVMWMIYVGAGGPYRFPEIQKLKYASNDRDLYADSESRCIEIHAGYSKAQILRPVTKQLDKNTSDYLLFYTMIVVPIRNHVAGRLSSVMSRDLADEMGMRVEEHTANAADGEGCRLSDAGFTTQVLNSYLFADLSCGKLLKYANFAKGARKFPVSVPQDQRLSLRDLRHGIIYFMRRHTNVGRIVAGSDAVERLAGHTAATGRTVYAVPDSVVNHE
;
A
#
# COMPACT_ATOMS: atom_id res chain seq x y z
N MET A 1 6.89 23.53 -26.02
CA MET A 1 6.79 22.91 -27.35
C MET A 1 7.41 21.52 -27.30
N TYR A 2 6.62 20.48 -27.04
CA TYR A 2 7.04 19.09 -27.23
C TYR A 2 6.03 18.43 -28.18
N ARG A 3 6.53 18.01 -29.35
CA ARG A 3 5.78 17.39 -30.43
C ARG A 3 5.19 16.06 -29.96
N THR A 4 3.87 15.97 -30.01
CA THR A 4 3.10 14.74 -30.01
C THR A 4 3.58 13.88 -31.20
N ALA A 5 4.08 12.68 -30.92
CA ALA A 5 4.39 11.71 -31.96
C ALA A 5 3.07 11.19 -32.53
N VAL A 6 2.63 11.81 -33.62
CA VAL A 6 1.63 11.27 -34.54
C VAL A 6 2.30 10.12 -35.28
N VAL A 7 1.86 8.88 -35.03
CA VAL A 7 2.26 7.73 -35.83
C VAL A 7 1.58 7.87 -37.20
N ARG A 8 2.27 8.51 -38.14
CA ARG A 8 1.99 8.41 -39.57
C ARG A 8 2.65 7.11 -40.05
N VAL A 9 1.85 6.15 -40.49
CA VAL A 9 2.35 4.90 -41.09
C VAL A 9 2.86 5.25 -42.49
N GLU A 10 4.14 5.56 -42.62
CA GLU A 10 4.84 5.47 -43.91
C GLU A 10 5.41 4.07 -44.05
N LYS A 11 4.94 3.34 -45.07
CA LYS A 11 5.49 2.06 -45.50
C LYS A 11 6.96 2.26 -45.89
N ARG A 12 7.91 1.78 -45.09
CA ARG A 12 9.20 1.26 -45.55
C ARG A 12 9.94 0.46 -44.47
N ASP A 13 10.15 -0.81 -44.79
CA ASP A 13 11.19 -1.75 -44.36
C ASP A 13 11.63 -1.77 -42.89
N CYS A 14 10.91 -2.58 -42.09
CA CYS A 14 11.44 -3.18 -40.86
C CYS A 14 10.90 -4.62 -40.69
N SER A 15 11.85 -5.55 -40.56
CA SER A 15 11.81 -6.97 -40.14
C SER A 15 10.46 -7.73 -40.13
N SER A 16 10.41 -8.78 -40.95
CA SER A 16 9.30 -9.68 -41.27
C SER A 16 8.72 -10.57 -40.14
N HIS A 17 8.99 -10.30 -38.86
CA HIS A 17 8.46 -11.12 -37.75
C HIS A 17 7.55 -10.38 -36.75
N PHE A 18 7.33 -9.08 -36.92
CA PHE A 18 6.43 -8.28 -36.06
C PHE A 18 5.11 -7.86 -36.74
N ASN A 19 4.95 -8.10 -38.04
CA ASN A 19 3.82 -7.57 -38.82
C ASN A 19 2.55 -8.45 -38.82
N GLU A 20 2.63 -9.72 -38.41
CA GLU A 20 1.46 -10.61 -38.50
C GLU A 20 0.47 -10.49 -37.32
N SER A 21 0.87 -9.90 -36.18
CA SER A 21 -0.01 -9.78 -34.99
C SER A 21 -0.63 -8.39 -34.77
N VAL A 22 -0.17 -7.36 -35.48
CA VAL A 22 -0.63 -5.96 -35.31
C VAL A 22 -1.67 -5.56 -36.36
N ALA A 23 -1.63 -6.18 -37.55
CA ALA A 23 -2.60 -5.93 -38.61
C ALA A 23 -4.08 -6.19 -38.19
N PRO A 24 -4.41 -7.30 -37.47
CA PRO A 24 -5.80 -7.56 -37.06
C PRO A 24 -6.30 -6.57 -36.00
N ILE A 25 -5.41 -6.08 -35.13
CA ILE A 25 -5.76 -5.13 -34.06
C ILE A 25 -6.01 -3.74 -34.64
N THR A 26 -5.29 -3.38 -35.70
CA THR A 26 -5.42 -2.07 -36.36
C THR A 26 -6.66 -2.04 -37.26
N GLU A 27 -6.98 -3.13 -37.96
CA GLU A 27 -8.24 -3.29 -38.70
C GLU A 27 -9.45 -3.37 -37.75
N ALA A 28 -9.36 -4.11 -36.65
CA ALA A 28 -10.41 -4.13 -35.62
C ALA A 28 -10.62 -2.74 -34.98
N ALA A 29 -9.55 -2.00 -34.70
CA ALA A 29 -9.63 -0.64 -34.16
C ALA A 29 -10.25 0.36 -35.15
N LEU A 30 -9.94 0.26 -36.45
CA LEU A 30 -10.53 1.08 -37.51
C LEU A 30 -12.02 0.73 -37.74
N SER A 31 -12.38 -0.56 -37.71
CA SER A 31 -13.77 -1.03 -37.76
C SER A 31 -14.58 -0.53 -36.57
N VAL A 32 -14.00 -0.56 -35.36
CA VAL A 32 -14.62 0.00 -34.15
C VAL A 32 -14.76 1.52 -34.23
N GLN A 33 -13.80 2.24 -34.82
CA GLN A 33 -13.86 3.69 -34.99
C GLN A 33 -15.04 4.12 -35.89
N GLN A 34 -15.32 3.35 -36.95
CA GLN A 34 -16.41 3.59 -37.89
C GLN A 34 -17.79 3.27 -37.30
N GLU A 35 -17.87 2.36 -36.33
CA GLU A 35 -19.13 1.90 -35.75
C GLU A 35 -19.49 2.61 -34.45
N VAL A 36 -18.48 3.04 -33.67
CA VAL A 36 -18.69 3.87 -32.47
C VAL A 36 -19.02 5.33 -32.83
N SER A 37 -18.85 5.78 -34.07
CA SER A 37 -19.42 7.07 -34.51
C SER A 37 -20.96 7.06 -34.61
N ASN A 38 -21.59 5.88 -34.70
CA ASN A 38 -23.04 5.70 -34.67
C ASN A 38 -23.56 5.40 -33.24
N PHE A 39 -22.71 5.59 -32.22
CA PHE A 39 -22.97 5.21 -30.84
C PHE A 39 -24.00 6.12 -30.16
N ASP A 40 -25.19 5.57 -29.91
CA ASP A 40 -26.28 6.25 -29.22
C ASP A 40 -26.04 6.34 -27.70
N ARG A 41 -25.49 7.47 -27.26
CA ARG A 41 -25.12 7.75 -25.86
C ARG A 41 -26.32 7.74 -24.91
N GLU A 42 -27.56 7.94 -25.38
CA GLU A 42 -28.75 7.98 -24.53
C GLU A 42 -29.19 6.58 -24.07
N LYS A 43 -29.06 5.54 -24.92
CA LYS A 43 -29.31 4.14 -24.53
C LYS A 43 -28.35 3.66 -23.45
N PHE A 44 -27.08 4.08 -23.48
CA PHE A 44 -26.08 3.70 -22.48
C PHE A 44 -26.38 4.29 -21.09
N SER A 45 -27.05 5.45 -21.03
CA SER A 45 -27.45 6.14 -19.80
C SER A 45 -28.65 5.48 -19.10
N SER A 46 -29.73 5.16 -19.83
CA SER A 46 -30.92 4.51 -19.25
C SER A 46 -30.65 3.06 -18.85
N THR A 47 -29.79 2.38 -19.60
CA THR A 47 -29.35 1.01 -19.31
C THR A 47 -28.42 0.99 -18.08
N LYS A 48 -27.77 2.08 -17.68
CA LYS A 48 -26.85 2.20 -16.51
C LYS A 48 -27.46 1.79 -15.18
N ALA A 49 -28.76 2.02 -15.01
CA ALA A 49 -29.51 1.59 -13.83
C ALA A 49 -29.87 0.09 -13.86
N ARG A 50 -30.14 -0.49 -15.04
CA ARG A 50 -30.39 -1.93 -15.24
C ARG A 50 -29.10 -2.76 -15.29
N PHE A 51 -28.00 -2.18 -15.79
CA PHE A 51 -26.66 -2.75 -15.95
C PHE A 51 -26.06 -3.25 -14.63
N LEU A 52 -26.37 -2.59 -13.51
CA LEU A 52 -25.82 -2.94 -12.20
C LEU A 52 -26.58 -4.07 -11.50
N LEU A 53 -27.81 -4.39 -11.91
CA LEU A 53 -28.72 -5.25 -11.13
C LEU A 53 -28.71 -6.72 -11.59
N ALA A 54 -28.67 -7.00 -12.90
CA ALA A 54 -28.78 -8.37 -13.43
C ALA A 54 -27.47 -9.19 -13.35
N PRO A 55 -26.28 -8.69 -13.72
CA PRO A 55 -25.02 -9.42 -13.54
C PRO A 55 -24.61 -9.50 -12.07
N ALA A 56 -24.94 -8.49 -11.26
CA ALA A 56 -24.64 -8.48 -9.83
C ALA A 56 -25.47 -9.51 -9.07
N SER A 57 -26.77 -9.67 -9.36
CA SER A 57 -27.57 -10.74 -8.74
C SER A 57 -27.07 -12.13 -9.13
N LEU A 58 -26.62 -12.31 -10.38
CA LEU A 58 -26.02 -13.55 -10.88
C LEU A 58 -24.68 -13.87 -10.20
N LEU A 59 -23.80 -12.87 -10.10
CA LEU A 59 -22.54 -12.98 -9.35
C LEU A 59 -22.84 -13.27 -7.86
N PHE A 60 -23.87 -12.65 -7.28
CA PHE A 60 -24.24 -12.75 -5.86
C PHE A 60 -24.74 -14.14 -5.49
N GLN A 61 -25.54 -14.78 -6.34
CA GLN A 61 -25.98 -16.17 -6.15
C GLN A 61 -24.81 -17.16 -6.30
N LEU A 62 -23.86 -16.90 -7.19
CA LEU A 62 -22.69 -17.76 -7.47
C LEU A 62 -21.55 -17.60 -6.44
N LEU A 63 -21.39 -16.43 -5.82
CA LEU A 63 -20.24 -16.06 -4.99
C LEU A 63 -20.61 -15.84 -3.51
N LYS A 64 -21.48 -16.69 -2.94
CA LYS A 64 -21.98 -16.67 -1.55
C LYS A 64 -20.93 -16.52 -0.41
N SER A 65 -19.64 -16.37 -0.71
CA SER A 65 -18.53 -16.30 0.24
C SER A 65 -17.66 -15.02 0.21
N LYS A 66 -17.99 -13.97 -0.57
CA LYS A 66 -17.18 -12.72 -0.61
C LYS A 66 -17.97 -11.44 -0.35
N SER A 67 -17.32 -10.48 0.34
CA SER A 67 -17.87 -9.17 0.75
C SER A 67 -18.55 -8.40 -0.40
N GLU A 68 -19.71 -7.82 -0.13
CA GLU A 68 -20.59 -7.12 -1.09
C GLU A 68 -19.87 -6.07 -1.96
N SER A 69 -18.88 -5.35 -1.41
CA SER A 69 -18.15 -4.30 -2.14
C SER A 69 -17.31 -4.82 -3.32
N LYS A 70 -16.58 -5.93 -3.12
CA LYS A 70 -15.76 -6.54 -4.19
C LYS A 70 -16.62 -7.13 -5.30
N LEU A 71 -17.82 -7.58 -4.96
CA LEU A 71 -18.74 -8.20 -5.90
C LEU A 71 -19.31 -7.17 -6.89
N GLY A 72 -19.65 -5.97 -6.39
CA GLY A 72 -20.07 -4.84 -7.23
C GLY A 72 -19.01 -4.44 -8.26
N ASP A 73 -17.73 -4.45 -7.87
CA ASP A 73 -16.61 -4.16 -8.77
C ASP A 73 -16.48 -5.19 -9.90
N TYR A 74 -16.64 -6.49 -9.61
CA TYR A 74 -16.61 -7.55 -10.62
C TYR A 74 -17.78 -7.43 -11.61
N ALA A 75 -18.99 -7.18 -11.10
CA ALA A 75 -20.15 -6.96 -11.95
C ALA A 75 -19.95 -5.75 -12.87
N HIS A 76 -19.48 -4.62 -12.32
CA HIS A 76 -19.22 -3.41 -13.10
C HIS A 76 -18.23 -3.64 -14.24
N ASN A 77 -17.11 -4.31 -13.97
CA ASN A 77 -16.06 -4.57 -14.96
C ASN A 77 -16.48 -5.59 -16.03
N PHE A 78 -17.33 -6.56 -15.68
CA PHE A 78 -17.82 -7.56 -16.61
C PHE A 78 -18.95 -7.05 -17.53
N CYS A 79 -19.70 -6.02 -17.12
CA CYS A 79 -20.80 -5.44 -17.90
C CYS A 79 -20.39 -5.04 -19.32
N VAL A 80 -19.18 -4.53 -19.50
CA VAL A 80 -18.66 -4.13 -20.81
C VAL A 80 -18.61 -5.33 -21.76
N PHE A 81 -18.15 -6.48 -21.28
CA PHE A 81 -18.08 -7.71 -22.07
C PHE A 81 -19.46 -8.20 -22.48
N ILE A 82 -20.43 -8.19 -21.56
CA ILE A 82 -21.81 -8.62 -21.83
C ILE A 82 -22.50 -7.70 -22.82
N TYR A 83 -22.28 -6.39 -22.71
CA TYR A 83 -22.83 -5.45 -23.68
C TYR A 83 -22.28 -5.71 -25.08
N LEU A 84 -20.97 -5.92 -25.20
CA LEU A 84 -20.32 -6.24 -26.49
C LEU A 84 -20.80 -7.56 -27.09
N ASP A 85 -21.09 -8.56 -26.25
CA ASP A 85 -21.73 -9.82 -26.64
C ASP A 85 -23.14 -9.57 -27.21
N ASP A 86 -23.95 -8.75 -26.54
CA ASP A 86 -25.33 -8.44 -26.94
C ASP A 86 -25.41 -7.70 -28.29
N VAL A 87 -24.57 -6.68 -28.47
CA VAL A 87 -24.51 -5.92 -29.72
C VAL A 87 -23.62 -6.56 -30.78
N TYR A 88 -23.09 -7.77 -30.55
CA TYR A 88 -22.11 -8.37 -31.43
C TYR A 88 -22.55 -8.45 -32.89
N ALA A 89 -23.81 -8.81 -33.13
CA ALA A 89 -24.37 -8.94 -34.47
C ALA A 89 -24.46 -7.61 -35.24
N GLN A 90 -24.29 -6.47 -34.56
CA GLN A 90 -24.29 -5.14 -35.16
C GLN A 90 -22.91 -4.75 -35.72
N PHE A 91 -21.85 -5.48 -35.35
CA PHE A 91 -20.51 -5.26 -35.89
C PHE A 91 -20.39 -5.82 -37.31
N SER A 92 -19.80 -5.06 -38.22
CA SER A 92 -19.59 -5.46 -39.63
C SER A 92 -18.76 -6.74 -39.80
N PHE A 93 -17.89 -7.06 -38.83
CA PHE A 93 -17.09 -8.28 -38.82
C PHE A 93 -17.77 -9.49 -38.14
N ALA A 94 -18.98 -9.34 -37.62
CA ALA A 94 -19.64 -10.40 -36.83
C ALA A 94 -19.83 -11.71 -37.60
N GLY A 95 -20.03 -11.63 -38.92
CA GLY A 95 -20.16 -12.80 -39.80
C GLY A 95 -18.89 -13.64 -39.94
N ASN A 96 -17.73 -13.11 -39.53
CA ASN A 96 -16.43 -13.78 -39.68
C ASN A 96 -16.12 -14.76 -38.54
N PHE A 97 -16.83 -14.66 -37.41
CA PHE A 97 -16.57 -15.50 -36.24
C PHE A 97 -17.85 -16.13 -35.72
N PRO A 98 -17.96 -17.47 -35.72
CA PRO A 98 -19.20 -18.14 -35.33
C PRO A 98 -19.47 -17.91 -33.84
N ARG A 99 -20.58 -17.25 -33.55
CA ARG A 99 -21.17 -17.09 -32.22
C ARG A 99 -21.95 -18.36 -31.84
N PRO A 100 -22.02 -18.74 -30.54
CA PRO A 100 -22.87 -19.86 -30.10
C PRO A 100 -24.33 -19.68 -30.54
N THR A 101 -25.01 -20.79 -30.83
CA THR A 101 -26.30 -20.80 -31.53
C THR A 101 -27.45 -20.24 -30.67
N ASP A 102 -27.37 -20.42 -29.35
CA ASP A 102 -28.37 -19.97 -28.38
C ASP A 102 -27.97 -18.62 -27.76
N THR A 103 -28.09 -17.55 -28.53
CA THR A 103 -27.88 -16.19 -28.01
C THR A 103 -29.10 -15.71 -27.24
N ILE A 104 -28.88 -15.10 -26.08
CA ILE A 104 -29.95 -14.56 -25.22
C ILE A 104 -29.51 -13.15 -24.81
N SER A 105 -30.38 -12.15 -24.88
CA SER A 105 -30.03 -10.83 -24.34
C SER A 105 -30.01 -10.87 -22.82
N VAL A 106 -29.00 -10.26 -22.19
CA VAL A 106 -28.94 -10.12 -20.71
C VAL A 106 -29.87 -8.99 -20.23
N PHE A 107 -30.54 -8.28 -21.14
CA PHE A 107 -31.33 -7.08 -20.87
C PHE A 107 -32.85 -7.29 -20.93
N GLU A 108 -33.31 -8.51 -21.21
CA GLU A 108 -34.73 -8.88 -21.17
C GLU A 108 -35.19 -9.29 -19.75
N GLU A 109 -36.46 -9.02 -19.43
CA GLU A 109 -37.13 -9.13 -18.11
C GLU A 109 -37.00 -10.51 -17.39
N PRO A 110 -37.30 -10.60 -16.07
CA PRO A 110 -36.39 -11.09 -15.03
C PRO A 110 -35.86 -12.52 -15.20
N LEU A 111 -34.62 -12.71 -14.74
CA LEU A 111 -33.87 -13.98 -14.71
C LEU A 111 -34.61 -15.07 -13.92
N ALA A 112 -35.40 -15.89 -14.60
CA ALA A 112 -35.82 -17.19 -14.10
C ALA A 112 -34.63 -18.18 -14.11
N ASP A 113 -34.67 -19.21 -13.25
CA ASP A 113 -33.62 -20.25 -13.16
C ASP A 113 -33.34 -20.94 -14.52
N GLU A 114 -34.33 -20.98 -15.41
CA GLU A 114 -34.21 -21.52 -16.76
C GLU A 114 -33.32 -20.64 -17.66
N LEU A 115 -33.44 -19.31 -17.56
CA LEU A 115 -32.60 -18.35 -18.29
C LEU A 115 -31.15 -18.42 -17.79
N PHE A 116 -30.98 -18.63 -16.49
CA PHE A 116 -29.68 -18.85 -15.86
C PHE A 116 -28.99 -20.07 -16.46
N LEU A 117 -29.69 -21.21 -16.48
CA LEU A 117 -29.14 -22.46 -16.99
C LEU A 117 -28.80 -22.34 -18.48
N LYS A 118 -29.61 -21.63 -19.26
CA LYS A 118 -29.34 -21.37 -20.68
C LYS A 118 -28.07 -20.51 -20.87
N LYS A 119 -27.84 -19.50 -20.02
CA LYS A 119 -26.59 -18.71 -20.01
C LYS A 119 -25.37 -19.52 -19.55
N ALA A 120 -25.54 -20.37 -18.56
CA ALA A 120 -24.48 -21.25 -18.09
C ALA A 120 -24.06 -22.24 -19.19
N ARG A 121 -25.03 -22.76 -19.97
CA ARG A 121 -24.79 -23.57 -21.17
C ARG A 121 -24.09 -22.79 -22.29
N TYR A 122 -24.44 -21.52 -22.50
CA TYR A 122 -23.77 -20.64 -23.46
C TYR A 122 -22.25 -20.50 -23.18
N PHE A 123 -21.86 -20.15 -21.94
CA PHE A 123 -20.44 -20.05 -21.58
C PHE A 123 -19.73 -21.39 -21.59
N ARG A 124 -20.46 -22.48 -21.34
CA ARG A 124 -19.94 -23.82 -21.44
C ARG A 124 -19.65 -24.20 -22.90
N GLU A 125 -20.56 -23.93 -23.83
CA GLU A 125 -20.37 -24.15 -25.27
C GLU A 125 -19.12 -23.43 -25.78
N ILE A 126 -18.95 -22.15 -25.40
CA ILE A 126 -17.75 -21.36 -25.72
C ILE A 126 -16.45 -22.04 -25.27
N LEU A 127 -16.45 -22.73 -24.14
CA LEU A 127 -15.26 -23.39 -23.59
C LEU A 127 -15.02 -24.79 -24.16
N THR A 128 -16.08 -25.49 -24.55
CA THR A 128 -16.01 -26.86 -25.05
C THR A 128 -15.85 -26.95 -26.56
N ASP A 129 -16.25 -25.90 -27.30
CA ASP A 129 -16.17 -25.85 -28.76
C ASP A 129 -15.18 -24.77 -29.21
N ASP A 130 -14.05 -25.22 -29.75
CA ASP A 130 -12.95 -24.36 -30.20
C ASP A 130 -13.35 -23.40 -31.32
N ARG A 131 -14.46 -23.65 -32.05
CA ARG A 131 -14.98 -22.74 -33.10
C ARG A 131 -15.29 -21.35 -32.55
N HIS A 132 -15.65 -21.24 -31.27
CA HIS A 132 -15.98 -19.97 -30.62
C HIS A 132 -14.76 -19.22 -30.08
N THR A 133 -13.55 -19.74 -30.28
CA THR A 133 -12.33 -19.13 -29.71
C THR A 133 -12.05 -17.75 -30.26
N ALA A 134 -12.13 -17.60 -31.59
CA ALA A 134 -11.88 -16.32 -32.25
C ALA A 134 -12.95 -15.30 -31.84
N TYR A 135 -14.21 -15.72 -31.78
CA TYR A 135 -15.34 -14.92 -31.30
C TYR A 135 -15.10 -14.35 -29.89
N PHE A 136 -14.79 -15.21 -28.92
CA PHE A 136 -14.57 -14.80 -27.54
C PHE A 136 -13.34 -13.90 -27.38
N THR A 137 -12.28 -14.20 -28.12
CA THR A 137 -11.04 -13.43 -28.13
C THR A 137 -11.29 -12.00 -28.61
N HIS A 138 -12.07 -11.84 -29.68
CA HIS A 138 -12.43 -10.52 -30.21
C HIS A 138 -13.24 -9.72 -29.19
N LEU A 139 -14.23 -10.33 -28.52
CA LEU A 139 -14.97 -9.64 -27.44
C LEU A 139 -14.04 -9.15 -26.32
N CYS A 140 -13.06 -9.96 -25.92
CA CYS A 140 -12.07 -9.53 -24.92
C CYS A 140 -11.22 -8.36 -25.41
N GLN A 141 -10.81 -8.35 -26.67
CA GLN A 141 -10.03 -7.26 -27.27
C GLN A 141 -10.86 -5.97 -27.37
N LEU A 142 -12.12 -6.06 -27.81
CA LEU A 142 -13.05 -4.93 -27.85
C LEU A 142 -13.29 -4.33 -26.46
N ALA A 143 -13.33 -5.17 -25.43
CA ALA A 143 -13.46 -4.72 -24.04
C ALA A 143 -12.26 -3.91 -23.53
N ALA A 144 -11.15 -3.84 -24.29
CA ALA A 144 -10.02 -2.95 -24.00
C ALA A 144 -10.26 -1.50 -24.43
N VAL A 145 -11.28 -1.21 -25.24
CA VAL A 145 -11.57 0.13 -25.73
C VAL A 145 -12.30 0.94 -24.64
N ASP A 146 -11.84 2.17 -24.36
CA ASP A 146 -12.59 3.09 -23.49
C ASP A 146 -13.70 3.76 -24.30
N ILE A 147 -14.82 3.05 -24.42
CA ILE A 147 -15.99 3.45 -25.22
C ILE A 147 -16.45 4.89 -24.92
N ARG A 148 -16.21 5.39 -23.70
CA ARG A 148 -16.57 6.77 -23.29
C ARG A 148 -15.74 7.85 -23.96
N LYS A 149 -14.56 7.51 -24.45
CA LYS A 149 -13.57 8.43 -25.01
C LYS A 149 -13.33 8.23 -26.50
N VAL A 150 -14.08 7.31 -27.12
CA VAL A 150 -14.03 7.12 -28.57
C VAL A 150 -14.70 8.32 -29.26
N THR A 151 -14.05 8.78 -30.32
CA THR A 151 -14.53 9.83 -31.23
C THR A 151 -14.36 9.33 -32.66
N SER A 152 -15.00 10.00 -33.63
CA SER A 152 -14.85 9.69 -35.06
C SER A 152 -13.40 9.75 -35.55
N GLU A 153 -12.53 10.50 -34.85
CA GLU A 153 -11.13 10.71 -35.23
C GLU A 153 -10.13 9.87 -34.43
N LYS A 154 -10.54 9.32 -33.27
CA LYS A 154 -9.63 8.68 -32.33
C LYS A 154 -10.31 7.62 -31.49
N VAL A 155 -9.70 6.43 -31.45
CA VAL A 155 -10.00 5.37 -30.48
C VAL A 155 -9.03 5.47 -29.31
N GLU A 156 -9.56 5.49 -28.08
CA GLU A 156 -8.76 5.39 -26.87
C GLU A 156 -8.96 4.03 -26.21
N PHE A 157 -7.87 3.46 -25.70
CA PHE A 157 -7.89 2.19 -24.96
C PHE A 157 -7.83 2.44 -23.45
N LEU A 158 -8.40 1.53 -22.68
CA LEU A 158 -8.27 1.48 -21.24
C LEU A 158 -6.78 1.37 -20.86
N PRO A 159 -6.33 2.08 -19.81
CA PRO A 159 -5.02 1.84 -19.23
C PRO A 159 -4.85 0.36 -18.85
N VAL A 160 -3.64 -0.19 -19.02
CA VAL A 160 -3.29 -1.60 -18.72
C VAL A 160 -3.82 -2.04 -17.35
N PHE A 161 -3.74 -1.18 -16.34
CA PHE A 161 -4.25 -1.45 -14.99
C PHE A 161 -5.77 -1.63 -14.94
N GLN A 162 -6.54 -0.84 -15.70
CA GLN A 162 -8.00 -0.94 -15.76
C GLN A 162 -8.43 -2.16 -16.57
N TYR A 163 -7.78 -2.42 -17.71
CA TYR A 163 -8.09 -3.58 -18.54
C TYR A 163 -7.81 -4.91 -17.81
N ARG A 164 -6.82 -4.95 -16.91
CA ARG A 164 -6.60 -6.10 -16.02
C ARG A 164 -7.86 -6.46 -15.22
N TYR A 165 -8.58 -5.48 -14.66
CA TYR A 165 -9.79 -5.76 -13.87
C TYR A 165 -10.93 -6.29 -14.74
N VAL A 166 -11.04 -5.80 -15.97
CA VAL A 166 -12.00 -6.30 -16.97
C VAL A 166 -11.74 -7.78 -17.26
N LEU A 167 -10.49 -8.16 -17.57
CA LEU A 167 -10.13 -9.56 -17.80
C LEU A 167 -10.24 -10.42 -16.55
N ASP A 168 -9.95 -9.89 -15.35
CA ASP A 168 -10.15 -10.61 -14.10
C ASP A 168 -11.63 -10.97 -13.90
N ALA A 169 -12.53 -10.05 -14.23
CA ALA A 169 -13.96 -10.25 -14.16
C ALA A 169 -14.49 -11.24 -15.20
N ILE A 170 -13.99 -11.15 -16.45
CA ILE A 170 -14.30 -12.14 -17.50
C ILE A 170 -13.85 -13.53 -17.05
N LYS A 171 -12.63 -13.69 -16.54
CA LYS A 171 -12.10 -14.97 -16.04
C LYS A 171 -12.99 -15.56 -14.95
N ALA A 172 -13.32 -14.75 -13.94
CA ALA A 172 -14.15 -15.19 -12.83
C ALA A 172 -15.51 -15.66 -13.36
N TRP A 173 -16.19 -14.81 -14.13
CA TRP A 173 -17.52 -15.12 -14.65
C TRP A 173 -17.53 -16.37 -15.54
N THR A 174 -16.63 -16.46 -16.52
CA THR A 174 -16.56 -17.61 -17.43
C THR A 174 -16.35 -18.92 -16.67
N THR A 175 -15.55 -18.89 -15.58
CA THR A 175 -15.33 -20.06 -14.72
C THR A 175 -16.63 -20.44 -13.99
N TYR A 176 -17.27 -19.49 -13.31
CA TYR A 176 -18.48 -19.78 -12.53
C TYR A 176 -19.67 -20.18 -13.41
N ALA A 177 -19.90 -19.45 -14.49
CA ALA A 177 -21.02 -19.70 -15.39
C ALA A 177 -20.92 -21.08 -16.06
N ALA A 178 -19.73 -21.49 -16.49
CA ALA A 178 -19.56 -22.77 -17.19
C ALA A 178 -19.56 -24.01 -16.28
N LEU A 179 -19.16 -23.85 -15.01
CA LEU A 179 -19.19 -24.90 -14.01
C LEU A 179 -20.57 -25.04 -13.34
N TYR A 180 -21.40 -23.98 -13.34
CA TYR A 180 -22.73 -24.03 -12.73
C TYR A 180 -23.61 -25.20 -13.18
N PRO A 181 -23.69 -25.58 -14.47
CA PRO A 181 -24.54 -26.69 -14.90
C PRO A 181 -24.17 -28.02 -14.24
N GLN A 182 -22.91 -28.21 -13.82
CA GLN A 182 -22.48 -29.41 -13.10
C GLN A 182 -22.94 -29.43 -11.65
N ALA A 183 -23.06 -28.25 -11.03
CA ALA A 183 -23.59 -28.13 -9.69
C ALA A 183 -25.13 -28.26 -9.67
N ALA A 184 -25.78 -27.88 -10.77
CA ALA A 184 -27.24 -27.87 -10.90
C ALA A 184 -27.84 -29.12 -11.57
N THR A 185 -27.06 -29.88 -12.36
CA THR A 185 -27.54 -31.02 -13.16
C THR A 185 -26.47 -32.11 -13.34
N THR A 186 -26.85 -33.30 -13.80
CA THR A 186 -25.96 -34.44 -14.11
C THR A 186 -25.26 -34.30 -15.48
N ILE A 187 -24.52 -33.21 -15.67
CA ILE A 187 -23.73 -32.95 -16.88
C ILE A 187 -22.24 -33.27 -16.62
N SER A 188 -21.48 -33.61 -17.67
CA SER A 188 -20.05 -33.96 -17.63
C SER A 188 -19.18 -32.95 -16.87
N ASP A 189 -18.16 -33.40 -16.14
CA ASP A 189 -17.18 -32.50 -15.51
C ASP A 189 -16.25 -31.87 -16.57
N ILE A 190 -15.97 -30.56 -16.44
CA ILE A 190 -15.13 -29.74 -17.31
C ILE A 190 -14.06 -29.00 -16.53
N THR A 191 -13.91 -29.28 -15.24
CA THR A 191 -12.92 -28.65 -14.36
C THR A 191 -11.51 -28.79 -14.94
N ALA A 192 -11.21 -29.93 -15.58
CA ALA A 192 -9.96 -30.17 -16.29
C ALA A 192 -9.69 -29.15 -17.43
N LEU A 193 -10.72 -28.61 -18.08
CA LEU A 193 -10.56 -27.57 -19.12
C LEU A 193 -9.90 -26.30 -18.55
N PHE A 194 -10.17 -25.99 -17.29
CA PHE A 194 -9.62 -24.84 -16.59
C PHE A 194 -8.27 -25.13 -15.93
N VAL A 195 -8.18 -26.22 -15.17
CA VAL A 195 -6.99 -26.59 -14.37
C VAL A 195 -5.82 -26.94 -15.26
N GLU A 196 -6.07 -27.73 -16.31
CA GLU A 196 -5.04 -28.18 -17.25
C GLU A 196 -4.90 -27.26 -18.47
N LYS A 197 -5.68 -26.16 -18.51
CA LYS A 197 -5.72 -25.18 -19.62
C LYS A 197 -5.93 -25.84 -20.99
N LYS A 198 -6.85 -26.83 -21.05
CA LYS A 198 -7.19 -27.56 -22.27
C LYS A 198 -8.07 -26.73 -23.22
N ALA A 199 -8.98 -25.91 -22.70
CA ALA A 199 -9.81 -25.02 -23.52
C ALA A 199 -8.97 -23.87 -24.11
N GLN A 200 -9.05 -23.67 -25.43
CA GLN A 200 -8.27 -22.63 -26.13
C GLN A 200 -8.66 -21.23 -25.67
N VAL A 201 -9.96 -20.98 -25.48
CA VAL A 201 -10.49 -19.73 -24.92
C VAL A 201 -9.84 -19.43 -23.56
N TRP A 202 -9.86 -20.40 -22.66
CA TRP A 202 -9.31 -20.23 -21.32
C TRP A 202 -7.79 -20.01 -21.34
N ARG A 203 -7.09 -20.75 -22.20
CA ARG A 203 -5.65 -20.58 -22.41
C ARG A 203 -5.32 -19.17 -22.90
N TRP A 204 -6.07 -18.64 -23.86
CA TRP A 204 -5.87 -17.29 -24.37
C TRP A 204 -6.07 -16.24 -23.27
N VAL A 205 -7.22 -16.25 -22.59
CA VAL A 205 -7.55 -15.25 -21.56
C VAL A 205 -6.55 -15.28 -20.41
N THR A 206 -6.17 -16.47 -19.95
CA THR A 206 -5.19 -16.60 -18.86
C THR A 206 -3.79 -16.17 -19.29
N THR A 207 -3.39 -16.44 -20.53
CA THR A 207 -2.11 -15.98 -21.08
C THR A 207 -2.08 -14.46 -21.22
N THR A 208 -3.11 -13.85 -21.81
CA THR A 208 -3.24 -12.39 -21.94
C THR A 208 -3.25 -11.71 -20.58
N TYR A 209 -4.01 -12.26 -19.62
CA TYR A 209 -4.01 -11.77 -18.23
C TYR A 209 -2.61 -11.83 -17.61
N SER A 210 -1.88 -12.95 -17.80
CA SER A 210 -0.51 -13.11 -17.32
C SER A 210 0.45 -12.12 -17.97
N LEU A 211 0.34 -11.88 -19.28
CA LEU A 211 1.13 -10.88 -20.00
C LEU A 211 0.87 -9.47 -19.46
N LEU A 212 -0.39 -9.10 -19.21
CA LEU A 212 -0.74 -7.81 -18.61
C LEU A 212 -0.22 -7.69 -17.17
N CYS A 213 -0.27 -8.77 -16.38
CA CYS A 213 0.33 -8.78 -15.06
C CYS A 213 1.85 -8.60 -15.12
N ASN A 214 2.51 -9.23 -16.09
CA ASN A 214 3.95 -9.07 -16.33
C ASN A 214 4.30 -7.66 -16.81
N GLU A 215 3.52 -7.07 -17.72
CA GLU A 215 3.72 -5.70 -18.19
C GLU A 215 3.46 -4.68 -17.09
N LEU A 216 2.45 -4.88 -16.24
CA LEU A 216 2.26 -4.06 -15.04
C LEU A 216 3.44 -4.21 -14.07
N THR A 217 4.06 -5.40 -14.01
CA THR A 217 5.28 -5.65 -13.23
C THR A 217 6.50 -4.94 -13.85
N GLN A 218 6.62 -4.89 -15.17
CA GLN A 218 7.68 -4.16 -15.88
C GLN A 218 7.45 -2.63 -15.89
N THR A 219 6.20 -2.19 -15.87
CA THR A 219 5.86 -0.76 -15.76
C THR A 219 6.11 -0.27 -14.33
N THR A 220 5.89 -1.14 -13.34
CA THR A 220 6.30 -0.88 -11.95
C THR A 220 7.82 -0.98 -11.73
N GLN A 221 8.59 -1.66 -12.62
CA GLN A 221 10.06 -1.54 -12.66
C GLN A 221 10.53 -0.11 -12.97
N ARG A 222 9.67 0.78 -13.51
CA ARG A 222 9.98 2.20 -13.75
C ARG A 222 9.35 3.15 -12.72
N PHE A 223 9.06 2.66 -11.51
CA PHE A 223 8.50 3.49 -10.45
C PHE A 223 9.48 4.58 -10.00
N VAL A 224 10.78 4.28 -10.04
CA VAL A 224 11.86 5.23 -9.78
C VAL A 224 12.66 5.45 -11.05
N LYS A 225 12.83 6.71 -11.48
CA LYS A 225 13.66 7.09 -12.64
C LYS A 225 14.80 8.00 -12.19
N GLU A 226 16.00 7.74 -12.68
CA GLU A 226 17.18 8.55 -12.35
C GLU A 226 17.07 9.98 -12.92
N ARG A 227 17.50 10.96 -12.13
CA ARG A 227 17.64 12.37 -12.57
C ARG A 227 19.02 12.96 -12.29
N GLY A 228 19.80 12.36 -11.39
CA GLY A 228 21.16 12.79 -11.05
C GLY A 228 21.70 12.08 -9.81
N PRO A 229 22.90 12.44 -9.34
CA PRO A 229 23.55 11.75 -8.23
C PRO A 229 22.77 11.87 -6.91
N ASN A 230 22.01 12.94 -6.69
CA ASN A 230 21.24 13.18 -5.47
C ASN A 230 19.73 13.39 -5.72
N ALA A 231 19.23 12.95 -6.88
CA ALA A 231 17.84 13.17 -7.29
C ALA A 231 17.28 12.02 -8.15
N CYS A 232 16.01 11.70 -7.96
CA CYS A 232 15.26 10.78 -8.80
C CYS A 232 13.79 11.22 -8.92
N ILE A 233 13.06 10.59 -9.83
CA ILE A 233 11.62 10.74 -9.96
C ILE A 233 10.97 9.48 -9.41
N VAL A 234 10.08 9.62 -8.43
CA VAL A 234 9.34 8.51 -7.84
C VAL A 234 7.85 8.71 -8.08
N GLY A 235 7.20 7.77 -8.76
CA GLY A 235 5.76 7.88 -9.07
C GLY A 235 5.40 9.16 -9.85
N GLY A 236 6.34 9.69 -10.65
CA GLY A 236 6.18 10.94 -11.39
C GLY A 236 6.55 12.22 -10.63
N LYS A 237 6.88 12.13 -9.34
CA LYS A 237 7.23 13.28 -8.47
C LYS A 237 8.73 13.37 -8.25
N HIS A 238 9.23 14.58 -8.06
CA HIS A 238 10.65 14.81 -7.79
C HIS A 238 11.01 14.41 -6.34
N PHE A 239 12.08 13.64 -6.19
CA PHE A 239 12.68 13.28 -4.92
C PHE A 239 14.17 13.61 -4.94
N SER A 240 14.66 14.24 -3.88
CA SER A 240 16.09 14.56 -3.73
C SER A 240 16.54 14.41 -2.29
N LYS A 241 17.86 14.47 -2.08
CA LYS A 241 18.42 14.61 -0.73
C LYS A 241 17.86 15.84 -0.01
N ASP A 242 17.76 16.97 -0.72
CA ASP A 242 17.24 18.22 -0.15
C ASP A 242 15.77 18.08 0.30
N TYR A 243 14.95 17.33 -0.46
CA TYR A 243 13.59 17.01 -0.05
C TYR A 243 13.58 16.32 1.32
N LEU A 244 14.45 15.34 1.55
CA LEU A 244 14.54 14.63 2.83
C LEU A 244 15.03 15.53 3.96
N VAL A 245 16.03 16.38 3.69
CA VAL A 245 16.60 17.32 4.66
C VAL A 245 15.53 18.32 5.09
N GLU A 246 14.78 18.89 4.15
CA GLU A 246 13.68 19.81 4.45
C GLU A 246 12.54 19.11 5.19
N LEU A 247 12.15 17.90 4.75
CA LEU A 247 11.14 17.09 5.44
C LEU A 247 11.55 16.84 6.90
N TYR A 248 12.83 16.52 7.14
CA TYR A 248 13.37 16.30 8.46
C TYR A 248 13.30 17.57 9.33
N HIS A 249 13.83 18.68 8.82
CA HIS A 249 13.85 19.95 9.55
C HIS A 249 12.45 20.52 9.81
N ASP A 250 11.48 20.31 8.91
CA ASP A 250 10.10 20.71 9.15
C ASP A 250 9.45 19.93 10.30
N ASN A 251 9.72 18.63 10.40
CA ASN A 251 9.26 17.84 11.54
C ASN A 251 9.98 18.25 12.82
N GLN A 252 11.29 18.53 12.76
CA GLN A 252 12.05 19.06 13.88
C GLN A 252 11.44 20.38 14.40
N ARG A 253 11.16 21.34 13.50
CA ARG A 253 10.50 22.60 13.84
C ARG A 253 9.10 22.41 14.43
N GLU A 254 8.33 21.45 13.92
CA GLU A 254 7.03 21.11 14.49
C GLU A 254 7.15 20.56 15.91
N PHE A 255 8.17 19.73 16.18
CA PHE A 255 8.47 19.24 17.51
C PHE A 255 8.82 20.39 18.45
N ASP A 256 9.79 21.23 18.07
CA ASP A 256 10.27 22.34 18.90
C ASP A 256 9.16 23.35 19.19
N SER A 257 8.31 23.65 18.21
CA SER A 257 7.16 24.55 18.41
C SER A 257 6.12 23.96 19.36
N ALA A 258 5.91 22.63 19.34
CA ALA A 258 4.96 21.97 20.23
C ALA A 258 5.50 21.89 21.66
N THR A 259 6.80 21.61 21.84
CA THR A 259 7.44 21.60 23.17
C THR A 259 7.52 23.00 23.78
N GLU A 260 7.76 24.03 22.98
CA GLU A 260 7.68 25.42 23.44
C GLU A 260 6.27 25.76 23.94
N SER A 261 5.24 25.30 23.24
CA SER A 261 3.85 25.53 23.65
C SER A 261 3.49 24.80 24.95
N LEU A 262 4.07 23.61 25.19
CA LEU A 262 3.88 22.84 26.42
C LEU A 262 4.43 23.56 27.67
N ARG A 263 5.39 24.48 27.51
CA ARG A 263 5.95 25.28 28.62
C ARG A 263 4.92 26.15 29.33
N ARG A 264 3.77 26.43 28.71
CA ARG A 264 2.66 27.16 29.33
C ARG A 264 1.95 26.37 30.45
N TYR A 265 2.18 25.06 30.50
CA TYR A 265 1.52 24.14 31.43
C TYR A 265 2.52 23.46 32.37
N PHE A 266 3.77 23.27 31.92
CA PHE A 266 4.82 22.61 32.68
C PHE A 266 6.08 23.48 32.71
N GLY A 267 6.58 23.72 33.92
CA GLY A 267 7.81 24.45 34.16
C GLY A 267 9.03 23.56 33.95
N ASN A 268 10.20 24.20 33.81
CA ASN A 268 11.51 23.54 33.69
C ASN A 268 11.63 22.52 32.54
N ILE A 269 10.82 22.65 31.47
CA ILE A 269 11.07 21.89 30.23
C ILE A 269 12.38 22.38 29.60
N LEU A 270 13.44 21.61 29.84
CA LEU A 270 14.78 21.80 29.27
C LEU A 270 14.75 21.70 27.73
N THR A 271 15.84 22.07 27.07
CA THR A 271 15.98 21.86 25.62
C THR A 271 16.42 20.43 25.33
N VAL A 272 16.22 19.99 24.08
CA VAL A 272 16.66 18.67 23.59
C VAL A 272 18.15 18.46 23.85
N GLU A 273 18.98 19.44 23.50
CA GLU A 273 20.43 19.43 23.70
C GLU A 273 20.81 19.25 25.18
N ILE A 274 20.21 20.04 26.09
CA ILE A 274 20.54 19.95 27.52
C ILE A 274 20.18 18.57 28.08
N VAL A 275 19.03 18.02 27.69
CA VAL A 275 18.61 16.68 28.14
C VAL A 275 19.54 15.60 27.60
N ALA A 276 19.96 15.70 26.34
CA ALA A 276 20.92 14.77 25.76
C ALA A 276 22.29 14.85 26.46
N ASP A 277 22.79 16.07 26.70
CA ASP A 277 24.04 16.37 27.41
C ASP A 277 24.11 15.82 28.81
N ARG A 278 23.01 15.87 29.56
CA ARG A 278 22.93 15.30 30.92
C ARG A 278 22.74 13.79 30.96
N LEU A 279 22.39 13.15 29.85
CA LEU A 279 22.01 11.74 29.80
C LEU A 279 22.94 10.96 28.87
N VAL A 280 22.59 10.90 27.59
CA VAL A 280 23.26 10.03 26.62
C VAL A 280 24.58 10.63 26.16
N ASN A 281 24.83 11.92 26.25
CA ASN A 281 26.14 12.50 25.88
C ASN A 281 27.14 12.54 27.02
N ASP A 282 26.68 12.47 28.28
CA ASP A 282 27.57 12.44 29.44
C ASP A 282 28.38 11.13 29.46
N ARG A 283 29.68 11.26 29.25
CA ARG A 283 30.63 10.13 29.24
C ARG A 283 30.77 9.44 30.60
N SER A 284 30.35 10.09 31.70
CA SER A 284 30.30 9.47 33.02
C SER A 284 29.15 8.47 33.18
N VAL A 285 28.10 8.60 32.36
CA VAL A 285 26.95 7.68 32.35
C VAL A 285 27.31 6.41 31.61
N ASN A 286 27.26 5.27 32.31
CA ASN A 286 27.46 3.96 31.70
C ASN A 286 26.17 3.46 31.03
N LEU A 287 26.16 3.43 29.70
CA LEU A 287 25.03 2.93 28.90
C LEU A 287 25.13 1.44 28.56
N ALA A 288 26.23 0.77 28.94
CA ALA A 288 26.42 -0.64 28.63
C ALA A 288 25.41 -1.50 29.41
N GLU A 289 24.63 -2.30 28.69
CA GLU A 289 23.72 -3.27 29.27
C GLU A 289 24.21 -4.70 29.07
N ASN A 290 24.00 -5.53 30.09
CA ASN A 290 24.20 -6.96 29.97
C ASN A 290 22.98 -7.57 29.24
N PRO A 291 23.16 -8.24 28.08
CA PRO A 291 22.06 -8.87 27.34
C PRO A 291 21.27 -9.90 28.16
N ARG A 292 21.91 -10.53 29.16
CA ARG A 292 21.29 -11.53 30.05
C ARG A 292 20.48 -10.91 31.20
N SER A 293 20.68 -9.63 31.49
CA SER A 293 20.01 -8.90 32.58
C SER A 293 19.66 -7.49 32.13
N ARG A 294 18.87 -7.40 31.06
CA ARG A 294 18.43 -6.13 30.48
C ARG A 294 17.57 -5.35 31.47
N LYS A 295 17.72 -4.02 31.48
CA LYS A 295 16.84 -3.16 32.26
C LYS A 295 15.42 -3.23 31.69
N SER A 296 14.43 -3.23 32.57
CA SER A 296 13.00 -3.30 32.22
C SER A 296 12.46 -2.04 31.53
N SER A 297 13.18 -0.92 31.62
CA SER A 297 12.86 0.35 30.95
C SER A 297 14.13 0.99 30.42
N PHE A 298 14.04 1.63 29.27
CA PHE A 298 15.09 2.49 28.72
C PHE A 298 15.45 3.62 29.69
N GLN A 299 14.49 4.13 30.46
CA GLN A 299 14.73 5.16 31.47
C GLN A 299 15.60 4.62 32.63
N ASN A 300 15.59 3.31 32.89
CA ASN A 300 16.39 2.67 33.94
C ASN A 300 17.86 2.46 33.54
N LEU A 301 18.24 2.89 32.33
CA LEU A 301 19.65 3.06 31.95
C LEU A 301 20.32 4.18 32.75
N PHE A 302 19.54 5.17 33.18
CA PHE A 302 20.02 6.32 33.91
C PHE A 302 19.81 6.12 35.41
N GLY A 303 20.78 6.54 36.23
CA GLY A 303 20.64 6.50 37.69
C GLY A 303 19.45 7.36 38.13
N ALA A 304 18.70 6.93 39.15
CA ALA A 304 17.40 7.51 39.52
C ALA A 304 17.38 9.04 39.74
N ALA A 305 18.52 9.64 40.11
CA ALA A 305 18.65 11.09 40.27
C ALA A 305 18.56 11.86 38.95
N VAL A 306 18.99 11.28 37.83
CA VAL A 306 19.07 11.97 36.54
C VAL A 306 17.69 12.12 35.86
N PRO A 307 16.84 11.08 35.80
CA PRO A 307 15.45 11.23 35.37
C PRO A 307 14.65 12.22 36.22
N ALA A 308 14.93 12.31 37.53
CA ALA A 308 14.26 13.25 38.42
C ALA A 308 14.67 14.71 38.14
N ASP A 309 15.93 14.96 37.79
CA ASP A 309 16.44 16.30 37.46
C ASP A 309 15.91 16.83 36.12
N VAL A 310 15.59 15.95 35.18
CA VAL A 310 15.02 16.33 33.88
C VAL A 310 13.48 16.24 33.84
N ALA A 311 12.83 15.68 34.86
CA ALA A 311 11.39 15.46 34.84
C ALA A 311 10.60 16.79 34.78
N PRO A 312 9.64 16.93 33.85
CA PRO A 312 8.83 18.14 33.77
C PRO A 312 7.90 18.27 34.99
N CYS A 313 7.75 19.49 35.49
CA CYS A 313 6.92 19.80 36.65
C CYS A 313 5.68 20.58 36.22
N ALA A 314 4.49 20.16 36.64
CA ALA A 314 3.26 20.91 36.37
C ALA A 314 3.31 22.25 37.13
N GLU A 315 3.11 23.37 36.43
CA GLU A 315 3.09 24.70 37.07
C GLU A 315 1.80 24.94 37.83
N ARG A 316 0.71 24.34 37.33
CA ARG A 316 -0.63 24.46 37.88
C ARG A 316 -1.48 23.26 37.51
N THR A 317 -2.58 23.11 38.24
CA THR A 317 -3.65 22.21 37.82
C THR A 317 -4.25 22.70 36.50
N THR A 318 -4.35 21.80 35.53
CA THR A 318 -4.94 22.06 34.22
C THR A 318 -6.42 21.68 34.22
N SER A 319 -7.21 22.41 33.42
CA SER A 319 -8.62 22.12 33.17
C SER A 319 -8.79 21.02 32.12
N PRO A 320 -9.98 20.40 31.99
CA PRO A 320 -10.23 19.37 30.98
C PRO A 320 -10.02 19.82 29.53
N ASP A 321 -10.21 21.11 29.22
CA ASP A 321 -9.97 21.63 27.88
C ASP A 321 -8.47 21.88 27.62
N GLU A 322 -7.72 22.29 28.65
CA GLU A 322 -6.27 22.37 28.58
C GLU A 322 -5.63 20.97 28.47
N ASP A 323 -6.21 19.96 29.12
CA ASP A 323 -5.78 18.57 28.95
C ASP A 323 -5.91 18.10 27.50
N LYS A 324 -6.97 18.49 26.79
CA LYS A 324 -7.11 18.20 25.35
C LYS A 324 -6.04 18.90 24.52
N ASP A 325 -5.69 20.14 24.85
CA ASP A 325 -4.63 20.89 24.17
C ASP A 325 -3.25 20.24 24.41
N ILE A 326 -2.95 19.85 25.65
CA ILE A 326 -1.72 19.12 25.99
C ILE A 326 -1.65 17.79 25.22
N ILE A 327 -2.74 17.03 25.17
CA ILE A 327 -2.81 15.78 24.38
C ILE A 327 -2.55 16.06 22.89
N HIS A 328 -3.09 17.16 22.36
CA HIS A 328 -2.82 17.57 20.99
C HIS A 328 -1.34 17.85 20.75
N LEU A 329 -0.70 18.65 21.61
CA LEU A 329 0.73 18.99 21.53
C LEU A 329 1.64 17.75 21.66
N VAL A 330 1.32 16.84 22.59
CA VAL A 330 2.00 15.54 22.73
C VAL A 330 1.90 14.73 21.43
N ASN A 331 0.73 14.68 20.81
CA ASN A 331 0.52 13.96 19.55
C ASN A 331 1.27 14.61 18.37
N LEU A 332 1.46 15.93 18.37
CA LEU A 332 2.34 16.62 17.40
C LEU A 332 3.80 16.19 17.60
N CYS A 333 4.28 16.21 18.84
CA CYS A 333 5.63 15.73 19.18
C CYS A 333 5.85 14.27 18.75
N ALA A 334 4.88 13.40 19.06
CA ALA A 334 4.90 11.99 18.70
C ALA A 334 5.02 11.80 17.18
N ARG A 335 4.17 12.47 16.40
CA ARG A 335 4.21 12.40 14.93
C ARG A 335 5.55 12.89 14.38
N ALA A 336 6.04 14.03 14.87
CA ALA A 336 7.29 14.61 14.41
C ALA A 336 8.47 13.65 14.64
N VAL A 337 8.61 13.10 15.85
CA VAL A 337 9.66 12.11 16.16
C VAL A 337 9.51 10.83 15.35
N MET A 338 8.28 10.33 15.10
CA MET A 338 8.08 9.18 14.21
C MET A 338 8.62 9.45 12.79
N TRP A 339 8.45 10.68 12.27
CA TRP A 339 9.02 11.05 10.97
C TRP A 339 10.54 11.23 11.01
N MET A 340 11.08 11.78 12.09
CA MET A 340 12.53 11.86 12.29
C MET A 340 13.15 10.46 12.35
N ILE A 341 12.55 9.50 13.08
CA ILE A 341 12.96 8.08 13.07
C ILE A 341 12.88 7.49 11.66
N TYR A 342 11.80 7.76 10.92
CA TYR A 342 11.61 7.23 9.58
C TYR A 342 12.73 7.65 8.62
N VAL A 343 13.23 8.88 8.75
CA VAL A 343 14.32 9.43 7.91
C VAL A 343 15.71 9.08 8.49
N GLY A 344 15.88 9.14 9.80
CA GLY A 344 17.15 9.07 10.53
C GLY A 344 17.70 7.66 10.83
N ALA A 345 16.93 6.60 10.59
CA ALA A 345 17.33 5.22 10.92
C ALA A 345 18.24 4.53 9.87
N GLY A 346 18.86 5.27 8.95
CA GLY A 346 19.68 4.68 7.88
C GLY A 346 18.91 3.79 6.89
N GLY A 347 17.58 3.76 6.97
CA GLY A 347 16.65 3.04 6.09
C GLY A 347 15.25 2.98 6.71
N PRO A 348 14.17 3.29 5.96
CA PRO A 348 12.88 3.57 6.55
C PRO A 348 12.24 2.34 7.18
N TYR A 349 11.87 2.44 8.46
CA TYR A 349 10.95 1.50 9.09
C TYR A 349 9.57 1.56 8.44
N ARG A 350 8.81 0.47 8.52
CA ARG A 350 7.39 0.45 8.20
C ARG A 350 6.62 1.12 9.32
N PHE A 351 5.49 1.74 8.99
CA PHE A 351 4.66 2.39 10.00
C PHE A 351 4.29 1.49 11.19
N PRO A 352 3.87 0.20 11.00
CA PRO A 352 3.59 -0.68 12.14
C PRO A 352 4.79 -0.97 13.03
N GLU A 353 6.02 -0.93 12.50
CA GLU A 353 7.24 -1.11 13.29
C GLU A 353 7.45 0.10 14.21
N ILE A 354 7.29 1.32 13.69
CA ILE A 354 7.44 2.54 14.47
C ILE A 354 6.30 2.70 15.49
N GLN A 355 5.06 2.43 15.08
CA GLN A 355 3.87 2.62 15.92
C GLN A 355 3.92 1.77 17.20
N LYS A 356 4.46 0.55 17.11
CA LYS A 356 4.48 -0.43 18.21
C LYS A 356 5.71 -0.31 19.13
N LEU A 357 6.60 0.67 18.91
CA LEU A 357 7.82 0.79 19.69
C LEU A 357 7.54 0.96 21.19
N LYS A 358 8.18 0.11 21.98
CA LYS A 358 8.16 0.11 23.44
C LYS A 358 9.48 0.62 23.99
N TYR A 359 9.41 1.54 24.95
CA TYR A 359 10.58 2.00 25.70
C TYR A 359 10.75 1.24 27.02
N ALA A 360 9.70 0.58 27.50
CA ALA A 360 9.75 -0.24 28.70
C ALA A 360 8.85 -1.47 28.56
N SER A 361 9.36 -2.60 29.06
CA SER A 361 8.79 -3.95 29.14
C SER A 361 9.95 -4.94 29.03
N ASN A 362 9.66 -6.24 29.22
CA ASN A 362 10.62 -7.31 28.94
C ASN A 362 11.00 -7.39 27.44
N ASP A 363 10.16 -6.83 26.57
CA ASP A 363 10.30 -6.77 25.12
C ASP A 363 10.52 -5.34 24.59
N ARG A 364 11.18 -4.46 25.35
CA ARG A 364 11.46 -3.08 24.89
C ARG A 364 12.32 -3.08 23.61
N ASP A 365 12.07 -2.07 22.79
CA ASP A 365 12.69 -1.91 21.46
C ASP A 365 13.81 -0.88 21.43
N LEU A 366 13.88 0.05 22.39
CA LEU A 366 14.86 1.13 22.44
C LEU A 366 16.07 0.75 23.28
N TYR A 367 17.28 0.85 22.71
CA TYR A 367 18.57 0.62 23.35
C TYR A 367 19.50 1.81 23.10
N ALA A 368 20.59 1.94 23.85
CA ALA A 368 21.59 2.97 23.59
C ALA A 368 22.94 2.30 23.34
N ASP A 369 23.59 2.68 22.24
CA ASP A 369 24.93 2.21 21.95
C ASP A 369 25.94 2.96 22.82
N SER A 370 26.78 2.21 23.51
CA SER A 370 27.76 2.75 24.46
C SER A 370 28.89 3.52 23.77
N GLU A 371 29.21 3.21 22.52
CA GLU A 371 30.31 3.81 21.78
C GLU A 371 29.90 5.09 21.06
N SER A 372 28.93 4.97 20.14
CA SER A 372 28.40 6.09 19.35
C SER A 372 27.50 7.03 20.15
N ARG A 373 26.96 6.56 21.30
CA ARG A 373 26.01 7.31 22.12
C ARG A 373 24.76 7.71 21.32
N CYS A 374 24.36 6.85 20.39
CA CYS A 374 23.12 6.94 19.63
C CYS A 374 22.11 5.88 20.10
N ILE A 375 20.83 6.12 19.85
CA ILE A 375 19.77 5.16 20.16
C ILE A 375 19.71 4.10 19.06
N GLU A 376 19.61 2.84 19.47
CA GLU A 376 19.35 1.70 18.62
C GLU A 376 17.91 1.22 18.78
N ILE A 377 17.23 1.01 17.65
CA ILE A 377 15.86 0.48 17.64
C ILE A 377 15.89 -0.96 17.13
N HIS A 378 15.41 -1.87 17.97
CA HIS A 378 15.25 -3.28 17.66
C HIS A 378 13.78 -3.52 17.31
N ALA A 379 13.44 -3.52 16.02
CA ALA A 379 12.06 -3.73 15.59
C ALA A 379 12.00 -4.66 14.39
N GLY A 380 10.92 -5.43 14.26
CA GLY A 380 10.72 -6.29 13.11
C GLY A 380 9.25 -6.50 12.82
N TYR A 381 8.87 -6.31 11.55
CA TYR A 381 7.52 -6.64 11.08
C TYR A 381 7.58 -7.61 9.90
N SER A 382 6.98 -8.80 10.10
CA SER A 382 6.88 -9.82 9.06
C SER A 382 5.43 -10.03 8.64
N LYS A 383 5.17 -9.89 7.33
CA LYS A 383 3.90 -10.34 6.74
C LYS A 383 3.80 -11.86 6.61
N ALA A 384 4.92 -12.58 6.80
CA ALA A 384 5.05 -14.01 6.53
C ALA A 384 5.31 -14.82 7.83
N GLN A 385 4.90 -14.29 8.99
CA GLN A 385 5.01 -14.92 10.32
C GLN A 385 6.43 -15.27 10.82
N ILE A 386 7.48 -15.12 10.00
CA ILE A 386 8.88 -15.22 10.46
C ILE A 386 9.34 -13.83 10.89
N LEU A 387 9.26 -13.53 12.19
CA LEU A 387 9.77 -12.29 12.75
C LEU A 387 11.31 -12.32 12.72
N ARG A 388 11.93 -11.50 11.88
CA ARG A 388 13.37 -11.21 11.95
C ARG A 388 13.54 -9.80 12.46
N PRO A 389 13.88 -9.60 13.75
CA PRO A 389 14.14 -8.26 14.27
C PRO A 389 15.32 -7.64 13.52
N VAL A 390 15.17 -6.37 13.14
CA VAL A 390 16.22 -5.57 12.52
C VAL A 390 16.62 -4.50 13.54
N THR A 391 17.89 -4.50 13.89
CA THR A 391 18.49 -3.41 14.67
C THR A 391 18.93 -2.32 13.70
N LYS A 392 18.48 -1.09 13.93
CA LYS A 392 19.03 0.10 13.25
C LYS A 392 19.42 1.14 14.27
N GLN A 393 20.58 1.72 14.08
CA GLN A 393 21.05 2.85 14.84
C GLN A 393 20.51 4.13 14.21
N LEU A 394 20.01 5.03 15.05
CA LEU A 394 19.57 6.36 14.64
C LEU A 394 20.77 7.29 14.52
N ASP A 395 20.67 8.30 13.65
CA ASP A 395 21.61 9.42 13.69
C ASP A 395 21.54 10.16 15.05
N LYS A 396 22.56 10.96 15.33
CA LYS A 396 22.72 11.60 16.62
C LYS A 396 21.57 12.53 16.98
N ASN A 397 21.17 13.38 16.04
CA ASN A 397 20.11 14.36 16.28
C ASN A 397 18.76 13.64 16.50
N THR A 398 18.43 12.65 15.68
CA THR A 398 17.20 11.86 15.89
C THR A 398 17.21 11.11 17.22
N SER A 399 18.37 10.62 17.66
CA SER A 399 18.55 9.98 18.97
C SER A 399 18.23 10.96 20.11
N ASP A 400 18.72 12.19 20.03
CA ASP A 400 18.52 13.21 21.07
C ASP A 400 17.05 13.62 21.17
N TYR A 401 16.37 13.79 20.04
CA TYR A 401 14.93 14.07 20.01
C TYR A 401 14.08 12.91 20.53
N LEU A 402 14.41 11.66 20.18
CA LEU A 402 13.72 10.49 20.71
C LEU A 402 13.96 10.30 22.22
N LEU A 403 15.19 10.56 22.69
CA LEU A 403 15.51 10.58 24.11
C LEU A 403 14.66 11.63 24.82
N PHE A 404 14.64 12.87 24.33
CA PHE A 404 13.84 13.95 24.90
C PHE A 404 12.35 13.58 24.94
N TYR A 405 11.81 13.04 23.85
CA TYR A 405 10.42 12.59 23.81
C TYR A 405 10.14 11.52 24.89
N THR A 406 11.04 10.57 25.06
CA THR A 406 10.90 9.48 26.05
C THR A 406 11.04 9.97 27.50
N MET A 407 11.91 10.95 27.74
CA MET A 407 12.22 11.45 29.09
C MET A 407 11.32 12.60 29.55
N ILE A 408 10.72 13.35 28.62
CA ILE A 408 9.96 14.59 28.91
C ILE A 408 8.51 14.47 28.44
N VAL A 409 8.30 14.22 27.15
CA VAL A 409 6.95 14.26 26.54
C VAL A 409 6.09 13.07 27.00
N VAL A 410 6.68 11.88 27.12
CA VAL A 410 5.99 10.68 27.64
C VAL A 410 5.55 10.87 29.10
N PRO A 411 6.38 11.37 30.03
CA PRO A 411 5.92 11.74 31.37
C PRO A 411 4.80 12.78 31.39
N ILE A 412 4.85 13.82 30.54
CA ILE A 412 3.75 14.81 30.41
C ILE A 412 2.44 14.10 30.00
N ARG A 413 2.50 13.23 28.98
CA ARG A 413 1.34 12.43 28.57
C ARG A 413 0.78 11.61 29.74
N ASN A 414 1.66 10.90 30.46
CA ASN A 414 1.25 10.02 31.54
C ASN A 414 0.68 10.80 32.73
N HIS A 415 1.18 12.01 33.00
CA HIS A 415 0.62 12.92 34.00
C HIS A 415 -0.84 13.28 33.68
N VAL A 416 -1.14 13.65 32.42
CA VAL A 416 -2.52 13.94 31.99
C VAL A 416 -3.40 12.69 32.06
N ALA A 417 -2.88 11.54 31.60
CA ALA A 417 -3.61 10.28 31.63
C ALA A 417 -3.94 9.78 33.04
N GLY A 418 -3.10 10.07 34.06
CA GLY A 418 -3.37 9.69 35.44
C GLY A 418 -4.68 10.26 36.00
N ARG A 419 -5.21 11.33 35.40
CA ARG A 419 -6.53 11.91 35.72
C ARG A 419 -7.69 11.24 35.00
N LEU A 420 -7.40 10.41 33.99
CA LEU A 420 -8.37 9.78 33.11
C LEU A 420 -8.28 8.26 33.32
N SER A 421 -9.08 7.70 34.22
CA SER A 421 -9.11 6.24 34.43
C SER A 421 -9.62 5.54 33.16
N SER A 422 -9.02 4.39 32.80
CA SER A 422 -9.48 3.50 31.71
C SER A 422 -9.62 4.14 30.32
N VAL A 423 -8.58 4.82 29.82
CA VAL A 423 -8.62 5.49 28.50
C VAL A 423 -8.22 4.58 27.34
N MET A 424 -7.38 3.57 27.57
CA MET A 424 -6.81 2.78 26.47
C MET A 424 -7.67 1.57 26.12
N SER A 425 -7.96 1.41 24.82
CA SER A 425 -8.64 0.26 24.25
C SER A 425 -7.74 -0.97 24.20
N ARG A 426 -8.31 -2.15 24.44
CA ARG A 426 -7.60 -3.43 24.27
C ARG A 426 -7.21 -3.71 22.81
N ASP A 427 -7.92 -3.11 21.85
CA ASP A 427 -7.55 -3.11 20.44
C ASP A 427 -6.72 -1.86 20.10
N LEU A 428 -5.46 -1.90 20.52
CA LEU A 428 -4.54 -0.76 20.45
C LEU A 428 -4.18 -0.34 19.01
N ALA A 429 -4.20 -1.26 18.05
CA ALA A 429 -3.72 -1.04 16.68
C ALA A 429 -4.82 -1.14 15.60
N ASP A 430 -6.10 -1.25 15.99
CA ASP A 430 -7.23 -1.51 15.08
C ASP A 430 -7.05 -2.86 14.32
N GLU A 431 -6.43 -3.87 14.97
CA GLU A 431 -6.10 -5.17 14.35
C GLU A 431 -7.23 -6.20 14.54
N MET A 432 -8.12 -6.02 15.52
CA MET A 432 -9.23 -6.94 15.82
C MET A 432 -10.37 -6.92 14.77
N GLY A 433 -10.42 -5.90 13.89
CA GLY A 433 -11.43 -5.77 12.82
C GLY A 433 -11.07 -6.49 11.52
N MET A 434 -9.83 -6.94 11.36
CA MET A 434 -9.37 -7.75 10.24
C MET A 434 -9.25 -9.18 10.73
N ARG A 435 -10.19 -10.07 10.37
CA ARG A 435 -10.14 -11.51 10.70
C ARG A 435 -8.75 -12.07 10.38
N VAL A 436 -7.94 -12.29 11.41
CA VAL A 436 -6.76 -13.15 11.39
C VAL A 436 -6.89 -14.04 12.62
N GLU A 437 -7.54 -15.18 12.44
CA GLU A 437 -7.33 -16.33 13.30
C GLU A 437 -5.81 -16.57 13.29
N GLU A 438 -5.15 -16.49 14.45
CA GLU A 438 -3.70 -16.68 14.65
C GLU A 438 -2.76 -15.49 14.34
N HIS A 439 -3.08 -14.28 14.82
CA HIS A 439 -2.03 -13.33 15.20
C HIS A 439 -1.79 -13.35 16.72
N THR A 440 -0.68 -13.99 17.11
CA THR A 440 -0.08 -13.95 18.44
C THR A 440 0.49 -12.57 18.84
N ALA A 441 0.12 -11.50 18.13
CA ALA A 441 0.46 -10.13 18.47
C ALA A 441 -0.69 -9.46 19.23
N ASN A 442 -1.25 -10.14 20.21
CA ASN A 442 -2.05 -9.46 21.22
C ASN A 442 -1.09 -8.52 21.96
N ALA A 443 -1.40 -7.23 21.99
CA ALA A 443 -0.72 -6.29 22.89
C ALA A 443 -0.93 -6.63 24.38
N ALA A 444 -1.77 -7.63 24.65
CA ALA A 444 -1.77 -8.43 25.83
C ALA A 444 -1.13 -9.79 25.51
N ASP A 445 0.13 -10.00 25.90
CA ASP A 445 0.54 -11.33 26.36
C ASP A 445 -0.57 -11.86 27.30
N GLY A 446 -0.80 -13.17 27.42
CA GLY A 446 -1.97 -13.74 28.13
C GLY A 446 -2.31 -13.14 29.52
N GLU A 447 -1.37 -12.44 30.16
CA GLU A 447 -1.55 -11.55 31.31
C GLU A 447 -2.48 -10.33 31.09
N GLY A 448 -2.36 -9.60 29.98
CA GLY A 448 -3.03 -8.30 29.78
C GLY A 448 -4.55 -8.40 29.66
N CYS A 449 -5.07 -9.54 29.20
CA CYS A 449 -6.50 -9.87 29.21
C CYS A 449 -7.07 -10.02 30.63
N ARG A 450 -6.22 -10.26 31.63
CA ARG A 450 -6.62 -10.43 33.04
C ARG A 450 -6.53 -9.14 33.87
N LEU A 451 -5.91 -8.09 33.34
CA LEU A 451 -5.80 -6.79 34.01
C LEU A 451 -7.15 -6.06 34.01
N SER A 452 -7.42 -5.29 35.05
CA SER A 452 -8.49 -4.28 35.02
C SER A 452 -8.21 -3.23 33.93
N ASP A 453 -9.23 -2.53 33.45
CA ASP A 453 -9.04 -1.54 32.37
C ASP A 453 -8.10 -0.39 32.78
N ALA A 454 -8.09 -0.03 34.06
CA ALA A 454 -7.12 0.91 34.64
C ALA A 454 -5.70 0.33 34.68
N GLY A 455 -5.56 -0.94 35.06
CA GLY A 455 -4.27 -1.65 35.05
C GLY A 455 -3.71 -1.79 33.63
N PHE A 456 -4.55 -2.14 32.67
CA PHE A 456 -4.19 -2.22 31.25
C PHE A 456 -3.77 -0.86 30.69
N THR A 457 -4.56 0.19 30.94
CA THR A 457 -4.21 1.57 30.56
C THR A 457 -2.84 1.97 31.11
N THR A 458 -2.59 1.69 32.39
CA THR A 458 -1.31 2.00 33.04
C THR A 458 -0.16 1.24 32.39
N GLN A 459 -0.33 -0.06 32.11
CA GLN A 459 0.67 -0.87 31.42
C GLN A 459 1.01 -0.28 30.05
N VAL A 460 -0.01 0.04 29.24
CA VAL A 460 0.20 0.57 27.88
C VAL A 460 0.96 1.89 27.93
N LEU A 461 0.53 2.82 28.78
CA LEU A 461 1.14 4.15 28.89
C LEU A 461 2.54 4.13 29.47
N ASN A 462 2.87 3.13 30.28
CA ASN A 462 4.22 2.97 30.82
C ASN A 462 5.14 2.15 29.92
N SER A 463 4.63 1.59 28.81
CA SER A 463 5.42 0.72 27.93
C SER A 463 5.61 1.30 26.53
N TYR A 464 4.53 1.79 25.91
CA TYR A 464 4.53 2.25 24.52
C TYR A 464 4.92 3.73 24.38
N LEU A 465 5.71 4.03 23.35
CA LEU A 465 6.11 5.40 23.01
C LEU A 465 4.96 6.24 22.44
N PHE A 466 4.19 5.68 21.50
CA PHE A 466 3.25 6.45 20.70
C PHE A 466 1.77 6.14 21.02
N ALA A 467 1.42 6.20 22.30
CA ALA A 467 0.02 6.15 22.74
C ALA A 467 -0.67 7.51 22.53
N ASP A 468 -1.85 7.47 21.91
CA ASP A 468 -2.72 8.61 21.61
C ASP A 468 -3.96 8.56 22.52
N LEU A 469 -3.93 9.39 23.56
CA LEU A 469 -5.01 9.50 24.55
C LEU A 469 -6.32 10.03 23.96
N SER A 470 -6.28 10.76 22.84
CA SER A 470 -7.48 11.34 22.24
C SER A 470 -8.42 10.30 21.65
N CYS A 471 -7.87 9.13 21.27
CA CYS A 471 -8.65 8.01 20.73
C CYS A 471 -8.47 6.71 21.53
N GLY A 472 -7.71 6.73 22.63
CA GLY A 472 -7.47 5.56 23.47
C GLY A 472 -6.71 4.44 22.76
N LYS A 473 -5.84 4.76 21.80
CA LYS A 473 -5.14 3.78 20.93
C LYS A 473 -3.70 4.20 20.68
N LEU A 474 -2.94 3.38 19.96
CA LEU A 474 -1.65 3.84 19.42
C LEU A 474 -1.88 4.82 18.26
N LEU A 475 -0.94 5.75 18.06
CA LEU A 475 -1.03 6.80 17.05
C LEU A 475 -1.34 6.21 15.68
N LYS A 476 -2.47 6.60 15.07
CA LYS A 476 -2.99 5.98 13.84
C LYS A 476 -2.21 6.37 12.59
N TYR A 477 -2.21 5.48 11.59
CA TYR A 477 -1.59 5.73 10.28
C TYR A 477 -2.06 7.05 9.65
N ALA A 478 -3.36 7.34 9.74
CA ALA A 478 -3.93 8.57 9.21
C ALA A 478 -3.30 9.83 9.83
N ASN A 479 -2.97 9.80 11.13
CA ASN A 479 -2.30 10.89 11.83
C ASN A 479 -0.82 10.98 11.45
N PHE A 480 -0.11 9.86 11.38
CA PHE A 480 1.28 9.81 10.91
C PHE A 480 1.40 10.36 9.47
N ALA A 481 0.56 9.87 8.55
CA ALA A 481 0.54 10.26 7.15
C ALA A 481 0.15 11.74 6.90
N LYS A 482 -0.36 12.47 7.92
CA LYS A 482 -0.50 13.93 7.81
C LYS A 482 0.85 14.63 7.63
N GLY A 483 1.93 14.10 8.20
CA GLY A 483 3.27 14.69 8.05
C GLY A 483 3.71 14.78 6.59
N ALA A 484 3.64 13.67 5.82
CA ALA A 484 3.95 13.67 4.39
C ALA A 484 3.00 14.55 3.53
N ARG A 485 1.80 14.86 4.04
CA ARG A 485 0.88 15.80 3.36
C ARG A 485 1.18 17.25 3.68
N LYS A 486 1.73 17.52 4.87
CA LYS A 486 2.08 18.86 5.37
C LYS A 486 3.48 19.30 4.94
N PHE A 487 4.42 18.35 4.87
CA PHE A 487 5.84 18.60 4.71
C PHE A 487 6.46 17.84 3.53
N PRO A 488 7.54 18.37 2.93
CA PRO A 488 8.18 19.65 3.26
C PRO A 488 7.33 20.85 2.80
N VAL A 489 7.38 21.95 3.56
CA VAL A 489 6.57 23.16 3.34
C VAL A 489 6.91 23.81 2.01
N SER A 490 8.20 23.80 1.66
CA SER A 490 8.78 24.30 0.39
C SER A 490 8.17 23.66 -0.86
N VAL A 491 7.67 22.41 -0.75
CA VAL A 491 7.15 21.65 -1.89
C VAL A 491 5.63 21.78 -1.95
N PRO A 492 5.04 22.07 -3.13
CA PRO A 492 3.59 22.08 -3.32
C PRO A 492 2.93 20.76 -2.93
N GLN A 493 1.72 20.83 -2.37
CA GLN A 493 1.04 19.67 -1.79
C GLN A 493 0.82 18.52 -2.79
N ASP A 494 0.54 18.82 -4.06
CA ASP A 494 0.36 17.84 -5.13
C ASP A 494 1.67 17.13 -5.52
N GLN A 495 2.82 17.80 -5.31
CA GLN A 495 4.16 17.30 -5.57
C GLN A 495 4.79 16.57 -4.37
N ARG A 496 4.20 16.66 -3.17
CA ARG A 496 4.68 15.93 -1.99
C ARG A 496 4.52 14.42 -2.19
N LEU A 497 5.54 13.70 -1.78
CA LEU A 497 5.65 12.24 -1.90
C LEU A 497 4.82 11.55 -0.81
N SER A 498 4.10 10.49 -1.18
CA SER A 498 3.43 9.65 -0.17
C SER A 498 4.46 8.84 0.62
N LEU A 499 4.06 8.23 1.74
CA LEU A 499 4.93 7.34 2.51
C LEU A 499 5.52 6.21 1.66
N ARG A 500 4.73 5.68 0.72
CA ARG A 500 5.18 4.65 -0.21
C ARG A 500 6.25 5.21 -1.15
N ASP A 501 6.02 6.39 -1.71
CA ASP A 501 6.95 7.00 -2.66
C ASP A 501 8.26 7.38 -1.95
N LEU A 502 8.19 7.96 -0.75
CA LEU A 502 9.34 8.25 0.10
C LEU A 502 10.15 6.99 0.39
N ARG A 503 9.48 5.90 0.79
CA ARG A 503 10.15 4.61 1.01
C ARG A 503 10.93 4.19 -0.22
N HIS A 504 10.30 4.30 -1.39
CA HIS A 504 10.93 3.88 -2.63
C HIS A 504 12.13 4.75 -3.01
N GLY A 505 12.02 6.07 -2.85
CA GLY A 505 13.10 7.02 -3.09
C GLY A 505 14.29 6.79 -2.17
N ILE A 506 14.06 6.63 -0.86
CA ILE A 506 15.14 6.42 0.12
C ILE A 506 15.89 5.11 -0.19
N ILE A 507 15.18 4.01 -0.44
CA ILE A 507 15.80 2.72 -0.77
C ILE A 507 16.61 2.80 -2.06
N TYR A 508 16.13 3.54 -3.06
CA TYR A 508 16.87 3.77 -4.29
C TYR A 508 18.22 4.48 -4.03
N PHE A 509 18.24 5.56 -3.24
CA PHE A 509 19.49 6.23 -2.86
C PHE A 509 20.41 5.34 -2.04
N MET A 510 19.87 4.60 -1.07
CA MET A 510 20.67 3.65 -0.30
C MET A 510 21.43 2.71 -1.23
N ARG A 511 20.77 2.08 -2.21
CA ARG A 511 21.43 1.16 -3.15
C ARG A 511 22.50 1.82 -4.01
N ARG A 512 22.24 3.05 -4.48
CA ARG A 512 23.16 3.78 -5.36
C ARG A 512 24.43 4.21 -4.63
N HIS A 513 24.29 4.79 -3.44
CA HIS A 513 25.41 5.44 -2.74
C HIS A 513 26.25 4.48 -1.90
N THR A 514 25.76 3.28 -1.60
CA THR A 514 26.51 2.31 -0.79
C THR A 514 27.44 1.39 -1.61
N ASN A 515 27.67 1.66 -2.91
CA ASN A 515 28.42 0.74 -3.79
C ASN A 515 27.89 -0.72 -3.76
N VAL A 516 26.64 -0.86 -3.33
CA VAL A 516 26.00 -2.13 -2.96
C VAL A 516 25.72 -3.01 -4.17
N GLY A 517 25.58 -2.42 -5.35
CA GLY A 517 25.52 -3.17 -6.61
C GLY A 517 26.76 -4.01 -6.90
N ARG A 518 27.91 -3.71 -6.27
CA ARG A 518 29.18 -4.45 -6.46
C ARG A 518 29.45 -5.50 -5.38
N ILE A 519 28.71 -5.49 -4.27
CA ILE A 519 28.91 -6.40 -3.14
C ILE A 519 27.59 -7.13 -2.86
N VAL A 520 27.52 -8.43 -3.20
CA VAL A 520 26.32 -9.27 -2.98
C VAL A 520 25.81 -9.17 -1.53
N ALA A 521 26.73 -9.14 -0.54
CA ALA A 521 26.41 -8.96 0.86
C ALA A 521 25.78 -7.59 1.19
N GLY A 522 26.17 -6.54 0.46
CA GLY A 522 25.61 -5.21 0.58
C GLY A 522 24.19 -5.10 0.00
N SER A 523 23.92 -5.79 -1.11
CA SER A 523 22.57 -5.82 -1.70
C SER A 523 21.61 -6.57 -0.79
N ASP A 524 22.06 -7.68 -0.21
CA ASP A 524 21.27 -8.42 0.78
C ASP A 524 21.09 -7.61 2.08
N ALA A 525 22.05 -6.78 2.48
CA ALA A 525 21.92 -5.90 3.64
C ALA A 525 20.88 -4.80 3.40
N VAL A 526 20.88 -4.13 2.24
CA VAL A 526 19.86 -3.13 1.89
C VAL A 526 18.48 -3.76 1.79
N GLU A 527 18.35 -4.96 1.22
CA GLU A 527 17.06 -5.66 1.19
C GLU A 527 16.58 -6.11 2.55
N ARG A 528 17.49 -6.56 3.44
CA ARG A 528 17.16 -6.84 4.84
C ARG A 528 16.70 -5.57 5.57
N LEU A 529 17.42 -4.45 5.43
CA LEU A 529 17.05 -3.16 6.02
C LEU A 529 15.73 -2.60 5.48
N ALA A 530 15.42 -2.90 4.21
CA ALA A 530 14.16 -2.59 3.55
C ALA A 530 13.05 -3.64 3.80
N GLY A 531 13.33 -4.73 4.51
CA GLY A 531 12.37 -5.80 4.79
C GLY A 531 11.79 -6.47 3.54
N HIS A 532 12.54 -6.57 2.45
CA HIS A 532 12.13 -7.22 1.21
C HIS A 532 12.78 -8.61 1.05
N THR A 533 12.17 -9.45 0.20
CA THR A 533 12.89 -10.57 -0.42
C THR A 533 13.78 -10.04 -1.55
N ALA A 534 14.95 -10.66 -1.78
CA ALA A 534 15.89 -10.24 -2.83
C ALA A 534 15.24 -10.11 -4.23
N ALA A 535 14.23 -10.93 -4.52
CA ALA A 535 13.47 -10.88 -5.78
C ALA A 535 12.58 -9.62 -5.92
N THR A 536 11.91 -9.20 -4.85
CA THR A 536 11.11 -7.96 -4.82
C THR A 536 12.01 -6.73 -4.92
N GLY A 537 13.18 -6.82 -4.29
CA GLY A 537 14.22 -5.82 -4.40
C GLY A 537 14.69 -5.60 -5.84
N ARG A 538 15.09 -6.66 -6.53
CA ARG A 538 15.61 -6.57 -7.90
C ARG A 538 14.57 -6.06 -8.89
N THR A 539 13.28 -6.31 -8.66
CA THR A 539 12.21 -5.88 -9.56
C THR A 539 11.77 -4.42 -9.35
N VAL A 540 11.93 -3.83 -8.17
CA VAL A 540 11.43 -2.45 -7.92
C VAL A 540 12.53 -1.38 -8.01
N TYR A 541 13.77 -1.74 -7.70
CA TYR A 541 14.89 -0.78 -7.66
C TYR A 541 16.13 -1.26 -8.41
N ALA A 542 15.96 -2.09 -9.45
CA ALA A 542 17.07 -2.38 -10.36
C ALA A 542 17.60 -1.05 -10.91
N VAL A 543 18.87 -0.77 -10.62
CA VAL A 543 19.62 0.23 -11.39
C VAL A 543 19.89 -0.46 -12.72
N PRO A 544 19.47 0.10 -13.87
CA PRO A 544 19.90 -0.41 -15.18
C PRO A 544 21.42 -0.48 -15.16
N ASP A 545 22.01 -1.57 -15.63
CA ASP A 545 23.47 -1.77 -15.67
C ASP A 545 24.17 -0.53 -16.21
N SER A 546 24.60 0.36 -15.31
CA SER A 546 25.34 1.55 -15.68
C SER A 546 26.77 1.06 -15.86
N VAL A 547 27.08 0.74 -17.11
CA VAL A 547 28.43 0.82 -17.66
C VAL A 547 28.94 2.23 -17.35
N VAL A 548 29.59 2.39 -16.21
CA VAL A 548 30.45 3.54 -15.97
C VAL A 548 31.81 3.13 -16.53
N ASN A 549 32.11 3.68 -17.70
CA ASN A 549 33.43 3.57 -18.33
C ASN A 549 34.51 3.94 -17.32
N HIS A 550 35.55 3.12 -17.30
CA HIS A 550 36.78 3.39 -16.58
C HIS A 550 37.48 4.58 -17.22
N GLU A 551 37.58 5.69 -16.48
CA GLU A 551 38.71 6.61 -16.51
C GLU A 551 39.10 6.96 -15.08
#